data_AF-A0A0F9BVL6-F1
#
_entry.id   AF-A0A0F9BVL6-F1
#
_cell.length_a   1.000
_cell.length_b   1.000
_cell.length_c   1.000
_cell.angle_alpha   90.00
_cell.angle_beta   90.00
_cell.angle_gamma   90.00
#
_symmetry.space_group_name_H-M   'P 1'
#
loop_
_entity.id
_entity.type
_entity.pdbx_description
1 polymer ?
#
loop_
_entity_poly.entity_id
_entity_poly.type
_entity_poly.pdbx_seq_one_letter_code
_entity_poly.pdbx_strand_id
1 'polypeptide(L)' 'MLSDEQKRFWMHAPVGGIAAWLTYEHEAIGVTAMLSFLFYEAIQDWRKKDRSHKDVIGAVTFYFIVGAVLIILDKVV' A
#
# COMPACT_ATOMS: atom_id res chain seq x y z
N MET A 1 -12.18 -4.93 -20.21
CA MET A 1 -11.23 -5.81 -19.49
C MET A 1 -10.10 -4.93 -18.97
N LEU A 2 -9.69 -5.08 -17.70
CA LEU A 2 -8.52 -4.38 -17.16
C LEU A 2 -7.23 -4.98 -17.73
N SER A 3 -6.22 -4.14 -17.97
CA SER A 3 -4.87 -4.62 -18.27
C SER A 3 -4.29 -5.37 -17.07
N ASP A 4 -3.30 -6.24 -17.30
CA ASP A 4 -2.65 -6.97 -16.20
C ASP A 4 -1.97 -6.03 -15.19
N GLU A 5 -1.52 -4.86 -15.67
CA GLU A 5 -0.98 -3.79 -14.85
C GLU A 5 -2.06 -3.19 -13.94
N GLN A 6 -3.24 -2.90 -14.48
CA GLN A 6 -4.37 -2.40 -13.71
C GLN A 6 -4.83 -3.42 -12.67
N LYS A 7 -4.87 -4.72 -13.01
CA LYS A 7 -5.21 -5.78 -12.06
C LYS A 7 -4.23 -5.81 -10.88
N ARG A 8 -2.92 -5.80 -11.16
CA ARG A 8 -1.86 -5.77 -10.13
C ARG A 8 -1.96 -4.54 -9.23
N PHE A 9 -2.16 -3.37 -9.82
CA PHE A 9 -2.36 -2.13 -9.08
C PHE A 9 -3.56 -2.21 -8.12
N TRP A 10 -4.72 -2.64 -8.63
CA TRP A 10 -5.96 -2.72 -7.84
C TRP A 10 -5.93 -3.84 -6.79
N MET A 11 -5.15 -4.90 -6.97
CA MET A 11 -4.95 -5.93 -5.94
C MET A 11 -4.13 -5.42 -4.75
N HIS A 12 -3.19 -4.50 -4.98
CA HIS A 12 -2.31 -3.97 -3.93
C HIS A 12 -2.83 -2.68 -3.29
N ALA A 13 -3.78 -2.00 -3.93
CA ALA A 13 -4.43 -0.83 -3.37
C ALA A 13 -5.06 -1.06 -1.96
N PRO A 14 -5.81 -2.16 -1.70
CA PRO A 14 -6.33 -2.45 -0.37
C PRO A 14 -5.24 -2.64 0.69
N VAL A 15 -4.08 -3.20 0.32
CA VAL A 15 -2.95 -3.38 1.25
C VAL A 15 -2.47 -2.02 1.75
N GLY A 16 -2.29 -1.07 0.84
CA GLY A 16 -1.95 0.32 1.17
C GLY A 16 -2.99 0.98 2.07
N GLY A 17 -4.27 0.85 1.73
CA GLY A 17 -5.37 1.44 2.50
C GLY A 17 -5.49 0.88 3.92
N ILE A 18 -5.38 -0.45 4.08
CA ILE A 18 -5.41 -1.11 5.40
C ILE A 18 -4.20 -0.68 6.23
N ALA A 19 -3.00 -0.65 5.63
CA ALA A 19 -1.80 -0.21 6.33
C ALA A 19 -1.92 1.26 6.78
N ALA A 20 -2.51 2.14 5.96
CA ALA A 20 -2.74 3.54 6.34
C ALA A 20 -3.74 3.68 7.50
N TRP A 21 -4.84 2.93 7.48
CA TRP A 21 -5.79 2.89 8.59
C TRP A 21 -5.12 2.38 9.87
N LEU A 22 -4.33 1.30 9.78
CA LEU A 22 -3.56 0.82 10.93
C LEU A 22 -2.54 1.84 11.42
N THR A 23 -1.90 2.61 10.54
CA THR A 23 -0.96 3.68 10.93
C THR A 23 -1.70 4.80 11.66
N TYR A 24 -2.92 5.11 11.21
CA TYR A 24 -3.76 6.13 11.84
C TYR A 24 -4.17 5.73 13.27
N GLU A 25 -4.62 4.49 13.48
CA GLU A 25 -5.00 3.98 14.80
C GLU A 25 -3.77 3.70 15.70
N HIS A 26 -2.75 3.09 15.11
CA HIS A 26 -1.56 2.58 15.79
C HIS A 26 -0.32 2.69 14.88
N GLU A 27 0.33 3.86 14.89
CA GLU A 27 1.44 4.22 14.00
C GLU A 27 2.44 3.09 13.77
N ALA A 28 2.94 2.47 14.84
CA ALA A 28 3.94 1.41 14.75
C ALA A 28 3.45 0.17 13.99
N ILE A 29 2.17 -0.20 14.12
CA ILE A 29 1.60 -1.40 13.48
C ILE A 29 1.47 -1.16 11.97
N GLY A 30 0.87 -0.03 11.56
CA GLY A 30 0.65 0.25 10.16
C GLY A 30 1.94 0.51 9.38
N VAL A 31 2.90 1.23 9.98
CA VAL A 31 4.22 1.43 9.38
C VAL A 31 4.95 0.09 9.23
N THR A 32 4.92 -0.76 10.25
CA THR A 32 5.55 -2.09 10.18
C THR A 32 4.90 -2.98 9.10
N ALA A 33 3.57 -2.94 8.98
CA ALA A 33 2.85 -3.67 7.94
C ALA A 33 3.26 -3.20 6.53
N MET A 34 3.31 -1.88 6.31
CA MET A 34 3.71 -1.30 5.03
C MET A 34 5.17 -1.64 4.68
N LEU A 35 6.09 -1.51 5.64
CA LEU A 35 7.50 -1.87 5.44
C LEU A 35 7.68 -3.36 5.16
N SER A 36 6.94 -4.23 5.85
CA SER A 36 7.00 -5.69 5.63
C SER A 36 6.50 -6.05 4.23
N PHE A 37 5.44 -5.40 3.75
CA PHE A 37 4.96 -5.55 2.38
C PHE A 37 6.02 -5.12 1.35
N LEU A 38 6.61 -3.94 1.52
CA LEU A 38 7.66 -3.44 0.62
C LEU A 38 8.89 -4.36 0.60
N PHE A 39 9.29 -4.86 1.76
CA PHE A 39 10.40 -5.81 1.87
C PHE A 39 10.08 -7.14 1.17
N TYR A 40 8.87 -7.66 1.34
CA TYR A 40 8.41 -8.86 0.65
C TYR A 40 8.44 -8.69 -0.88
N GLU A 41 7.93 -7.57 -1.40
CA GLU A 41 7.93 -7.28 -2.84
C GLU A 41 9.35 -7.08 -3.40
N ALA A 42 10.25 -6.46 -2.63
CA ALA A 42 11.66 -6.34 -3.01
C ALA A 42 12.34 -7.71 -3.10
N ILE A 43 12.04 -8.62 -2.17
CA ILE A 43 12.56 -10.00 -2.22
C ILE A 43 11.99 -10.74 -3.43
N GLN A 44 10.70 -10.60 -3.74
CA GLN A 44 10.08 -11.25 -4.89
C GLN A 44 10.65 -10.73 -6.21
N ASP A 45 10.87 -9.40 -6.33
CA ASP A 45 11.57 -8.78 -7.47
C ASP A 45 12.94 -9.43 -7.69
N TRP A 46 13.73 -9.52 -6.62
CA TRP A 46 15.08 -10.08 -6.67
C TRP A 46 15.09 -11.56 -7.05
N ARG A 47 14.19 -12.36 -6.48
CA ARG A 47 14.14 -13.82 -6.72
C ARG A 47 13.56 -14.19 -8.06
N LYS A 48 12.53 -13.49 -8.54
CA LYS A 48 11.75 -13.88 -9.72
C LYS A 48 11.97 -12.97 -10.93
N LYS A 49 12.72 -11.87 -10.79
CA LYS A 49 12.77 -10.77 -11.79
C LYS A 49 11.36 -10.36 -12.24
N ASP A 50 10.40 -10.41 -11.32
CA ASP A 50 9.07 -9.91 -11.58
C ASP A 50 9.11 -8.38 -11.57
N ARG A 51 8.18 -7.69 -12.24
CA ARG A 51 8.11 -6.22 -12.27
C ARG A 51 7.43 -5.70 -11.00
N SER A 52 7.97 -6.01 -9.81
CA SER A 52 7.27 -5.77 -8.52
C SER A 52 7.13 -4.29 -8.16
N HIS A 53 7.94 -3.41 -8.78
CA HIS A 53 7.77 -1.96 -8.66
C HIS A 53 6.33 -1.49 -8.95
N LYS A 54 5.56 -2.23 -9.75
CA LYS A 54 4.16 -1.91 -10.07
C LYS A 54 3.20 -2.24 -8.92
N ASP A 55 3.52 -3.26 -8.13
CA ASP A 55 2.75 -3.65 -6.93
C ASP A 55 3.00 -2.64 -5.80
N VAL A 56 4.24 -2.19 -5.68
CA VAL A 56 4.67 -1.14 -4.76
C VAL A 56 3.93 0.18 -5.04
N ILE A 57 3.80 0.60 -6.30
CA ILE A 57 3.11 1.85 -6.66
C ILE A 57 1.65 1.83 -6.18
N GLY A 58 0.93 0.72 -6.37
CA GLY A 58 -0.47 0.58 -5.94
C GLY A 58 -0.63 0.73 -4.43
N ALA A 59 0.15 -0.03 -3.67
CA ALA A 59 0.10 0.02 -2.21
C ALA A 59 0.53 1.39 -1.66
N VAL A 60 1.65 1.97 -2.15
CA VAL A 60 2.14 3.27 -1.66
C VAL A 60 1.16 4.39 -1.99
N THR A 61 0.58 4.39 -3.19
CA THR A 61 -0.38 5.41 -3.59
C THR A 61 -1.61 5.40 -2.69
N PHE A 62 -2.19 4.22 -2.43
CA PHE A 62 -3.34 4.10 -1.56
C PHE A 62 -3.00 4.34 -0.09
N TYR A 63 -1.80 4.00 0.36
CA TYR A 63 -1.32 4.32 1.70
C TYR A 63 -1.38 5.83 1.97
N PHE A 64 -0.86 6.65 1.05
CA PHE A 64 -0.91 8.10 1.20
C PHE A 64 -2.31 8.69 0.98
N ILE A 65 -3.07 8.21 -0.02
CA ILE A 65 -4.43 8.72 -0.28
C ILE A 65 -5.35 8.45 0.91
N VAL A 66 -5.40 7.20 1.40
CA VAL A 66 -6.25 6.84 2.54
C VAL A 66 -5.79 7.55 3.80
N GLY A 67 -4.48 7.61 4.06
CA GLY A 67 -3.93 8.37 5.20
C GLY A 67 -4.32 9.84 5.18
N ALA A 68 -4.22 10.50 4.02
CA ALA A 68 -4.65 11.90 3.86
C ALA A 68 -6.15 12.07 4.09
N VAL A 69 -6.98 11.17 3.57
CA VAL A 69 -8.43 11.20 3.78
C VAL A 69 -8.78 11.06 5.26
N LEU A 70 -8.14 10.12 5.98
CA LEU A 70 -8.37 9.92 7.42
C LEU A 70 -8.02 11.19 8.22
N ILE A 71 -6.86 11.81 7.93
CA ILE A 71 -6.44 13.06 8.60
C ILE A 71 -7.39 14.22 8.28
N ILE A 72 -7.91 14.32 7.06
CA ILE A 72 -8.87 15.38 6.70
C ILE A 72 -10.19 15.15 7.44
N LEU A 73 -10.71 13.92 7.45
CA LEU A 73 -11.96 13.59 8.13
C LEU A 73 -11.88 13.86 9.64
N ASP A 74 -10.77 13.50 10.27
CA ASP A 74 -10.53 13.76 11.70
C ASP A 74 -10.54 15.26 12.06
N LYS A 75 -10.12 16.12 11.12
CA LYS A 75 -10.15 17.58 11.34
C LYS A 75 -11.50 18.24 11.09
N VAL A 76 -12.43 17.54 10.45
CA VAL A 76 -13.75 18.06 10.06
C VAL A 76 -14.84 17.61 11.04
N VAL A 77 -14.62 16.52 11.77
CA VAL A 77 -15.51 15.97 12.79
C VAL A 77 -15.13 16.49 14.18
#